data_AF-A0A1G7DDR1-F1
#
_entry.id   AF-A0A1G7DDR1-F1
#
_cell.length_a   1.000
_cell.length_b   1.000
_cell.length_c   1.000
_cell.angle_alpha   90.00
_cell.angle_beta   90.00
_cell.angle_gamma   90.00
#
_symmetry.space_group_name_H-M   'P 1'
#
loop_
_entity.id
_entity.type
_entity.pdbx_description
1 polymer ?
#
loop_
_entity_poly.entity_id
_entity_poly.type
_entity_poly.pdbx_seq_one_letter_code
_entity_poly.pdbx_strand_id
1 'polypeptide(L)'
;MHDAAAIPFHLLRPLWLLALIPVAAVFAWVRWRQSPQAQWGGVIAPHLLNHLIVQPGAGRGVSPLYLVAAALSLGIVALSGPTWRRELPPFVEDKAPLMIALSLDATMGQSDVAPTRLERAKQKIRDLLAARAGARTGLIAYAGTAHLVMPLTDDRAVIEPFLAALAPGLMPSPGKNAVAAVALAAEALATETVPGTILLVADDGGDEEGAVRQSAGRNGLVKLSVIPNKGERFALGSDVVQVSIDDADIAALERRIETRYQAAQGDAFGTQWRDEGFWLLLPIALLSLLWFRRGTTVAWVVAFVCLSHLSSARAEEPRRFADLWLTPDQQGRIAFDRGDYATAAKRFSDPMWRGIAAYRAFDFLTAAQEFAHVDTLEGRFALGNAQAQNHAYEKAIAAYDAVLKIAPGHVAAKTNRAIVVAALKAKEEKRKKQEQDDSAPPDEKADEMRVDPTQKGGKRIEVKPTDLTTAGAAEAWMRQVQTTPADFLKLKFAIQDAAPPAGPKP
;
A
#
# COMPACT_ATOMS: atom_id res chain seq x y z
N MET A 1 -21.50 17.15 6.37
CA MET A 1 -21.44 16.57 7.73
C MET A 1 -20.01 16.12 7.96
N HIS A 2 -19.46 16.43 9.13
CA HIS A 2 -18.04 16.28 9.44
C HIS A 2 -17.72 14.79 9.64
N ASP A 3 -17.13 14.13 8.65
CA ASP A 3 -16.40 12.88 8.88
C ASP A 3 -15.02 13.23 9.45
N ALA A 4 -15.02 13.68 10.71
CA ALA A 4 -13.85 13.50 11.54
C ALA A 4 -13.64 11.98 11.61
N ALA A 5 -12.63 11.48 10.89
CA ALA A 5 -12.26 10.07 10.90
C ALA A 5 -12.14 9.61 12.36
N ALA A 6 -13.21 8.99 12.88
CA ALA A 6 -13.22 8.46 14.22
C ALA A 6 -12.14 7.40 14.25
N ILE A 7 -11.07 7.61 15.02
CA ILE A 7 -10.04 6.60 15.23
C ILE A 7 -10.79 5.40 15.81
N PRO A 8 -10.94 4.29 15.07
CA PRO A 8 -11.78 3.20 15.51
C PRO A 8 -11.01 2.45 16.58
N PHE A 9 -11.21 2.83 17.83
CA PHE A 9 -10.58 2.20 18.99
C PHE A 9 -11.32 0.89 19.30
N HIS A 10 -10.58 -0.21 19.36
CA HIS A 10 -11.11 -1.53 19.68
C HIS A 10 -10.22 -2.21 20.74
N LEU A 11 -10.81 -3.13 21.50
CA LEU A 11 -10.10 -3.97 22.47
C LEU A 11 -10.16 -5.41 21.96
N LEU A 12 -9.02 -6.01 21.67
CA LEU A 12 -8.95 -7.40 21.19
C LEU A 12 -9.49 -8.39 22.23
N ARG A 13 -9.28 -8.10 23.52
CA ARG A 13 -9.58 -9.00 24.63
C ARG A 13 -10.18 -8.24 25.81
N PRO A 14 -11.40 -7.68 25.68
CA PRO A 14 -11.98 -6.79 26.69
C PRO A 14 -12.18 -7.45 28.05
N LEU A 15 -12.29 -8.78 28.11
CA LEU A 15 -12.43 -9.55 29.34
C LEU A 15 -11.24 -9.37 30.31
N TRP A 16 -10.04 -9.02 29.82
CA TRP A 16 -8.90 -8.72 30.71
C TRP A 16 -9.18 -7.56 31.66
N LEU A 17 -10.05 -6.61 31.30
CA LEU A 17 -10.42 -5.50 32.18
C LEU A 17 -11.09 -5.97 33.49
N LEU A 18 -11.70 -7.16 33.51
CA LEU A 18 -12.25 -7.73 34.75
C LEU A 18 -11.15 -8.01 35.78
N ALA A 19 -9.90 -8.19 35.36
CA ALA A 19 -8.75 -8.34 36.27
C ALA A 19 -8.46 -7.06 37.08
N LEU A 20 -9.03 -5.90 36.72
CA LEU A 20 -8.94 -4.70 37.56
C LEU A 20 -9.70 -4.87 38.89
N ILE A 21 -10.76 -5.68 38.92
CA ILE A 21 -11.57 -5.93 40.13
C ILE A 21 -10.74 -6.59 41.23
N PRO A 22 -10.05 -7.74 41.01
CA PRO A 22 -9.22 -8.35 42.05
C PRO A 22 -8.03 -7.45 42.43
N VAL A 23 -7.44 -6.69 41.49
CA VAL A 23 -6.38 -5.72 41.83
C VAL A 23 -6.90 -4.62 42.75
N ALA A 24 -8.05 -4.05 42.46
CA ALA A 24 -8.69 -3.04 43.31
C ALA A 24 -9.09 -3.62 44.67
N ALA A 25 -9.60 -4.86 44.72
CA ALA A 25 -9.96 -5.54 45.95
C ALA A 25 -8.74 -5.80 46.84
N VAL A 26 -7.64 -6.31 46.28
CA VAL A 26 -6.36 -6.50 46.99
C VAL A 26 -5.81 -5.15 47.46
N PHE A 27 -5.82 -4.13 46.61
CA PHE A 27 -5.38 -2.78 46.97
C PHE A 27 -6.18 -2.21 48.15
N ALA A 28 -7.51 -2.30 48.10
CA ALA A 28 -8.40 -1.87 49.18
C ALA A 28 -8.19 -2.69 50.47
N TRP A 29 -8.00 -4.00 50.34
CA TRP A 29 -7.73 -4.89 51.48
C TRP A 29 -6.40 -4.58 52.16
N VAL A 30 -5.33 -4.36 51.40
CA VAL A 30 -4.03 -3.94 51.94
C VAL A 30 -4.14 -2.56 52.60
N ARG A 31 -4.85 -1.61 51.97
CA ARG A 31 -5.09 -0.27 52.52
C ARG A 31 -5.86 -0.33 53.83
N TRP A 32 -6.87 -1.19 53.91
CA TRP A 32 -7.67 -1.42 55.11
C TRP A 32 -6.84 -2.06 56.21
N ARG A 33 -6.02 -3.08 55.90
CA ARG A 33 -5.09 -3.70 56.87
C ARG A 33 -3.99 -2.76 57.35
N GLN A 34 -3.63 -1.74 56.58
CA GLN A 34 -2.69 -0.70 57.02
C GLN A 34 -3.38 0.39 57.87
N SER A 35 -4.70 0.37 58.00
CA SER A 35 -5.40 1.30 58.88
C SER A 35 -5.15 0.92 60.35
N PRO A 36 -4.79 1.90 61.21
CA PRO A 36 -4.61 1.66 62.64
C PRO A 36 -5.80 0.97 63.30
N GLN A 37 -7.02 1.34 62.89
CA GLN A 37 -8.25 0.80 63.43
C GLN A 37 -8.41 -0.70 63.11
N ALA A 38 -8.01 -1.15 61.92
CA ALA A 38 -8.09 -2.56 61.54
C ALA A 38 -7.02 -3.42 62.22
N GLN A 39 -5.84 -2.84 62.53
CA GLN A 39 -4.76 -3.57 63.23
C GLN A 39 -4.99 -3.65 64.74
N TRP A 40 -5.56 -2.60 65.35
CA TRP A 40 -5.54 -2.42 66.80
C TRP A 40 -6.92 -2.20 67.43
N GLY A 41 -7.99 -2.05 66.63
CA GLY A 41 -9.33 -1.68 67.10
C GLY A 41 -10.03 -2.70 68.00
N GLY A 42 -9.49 -3.90 68.15
CA GLY A 42 -9.95 -4.91 69.10
C GLY A 42 -9.06 -5.10 70.34
N VAL A 43 -7.87 -4.47 70.36
CA VAL A 43 -6.86 -4.66 71.42
C VAL A 43 -6.64 -3.38 72.23
N ILE A 44 -6.84 -2.21 71.61
CA ILE A 44 -6.60 -0.90 72.23
C ILE A 44 -7.88 -0.06 72.11
N ALA A 45 -8.27 0.62 73.20
CA ALA A 45 -9.44 1.49 73.18
C ALA A 45 -9.27 2.62 72.15
N PRO A 46 -10.31 2.94 71.34
CA PRO A 46 -10.19 3.85 70.18
C PRO A 46 -9.64 5.24 70.50
N HIS A 47 -9.95 5.77 71.69
CA HIS A 47 -9.50 7.10 72.13
C HIS A 47 -8.01 7.13 72.50
N LEU A 48 -7.39 6.00 72.84
CA LEU A 48 -5.95 5.89 73.13
C LEU A 48 -5.13 5.72 71.84
N LEU A 49 -5.75 5.17 70.79
CA LEU A 49 -5.10 4.87 69.53
C LEU A 49 -4.56 6.12 68.82
N ASN A 50 -5.27 7.24 68.95
CA ASN A 50 -4.86 8.53 68.38
C ASN A 50 -3.61 9.14 69.03
N HIS A 51 -3.28 8.72 70.26
CA HIS A 51 -2.17 9.29 71.03
C HIS A 51 -0.98 8.33 71.16
N LEU A 52 -1.17 7.03 70.96
CA LEU A 52 -0.12 6.01 71.08
C LEU A 52 0.58 5.67 69.75
N ILE A 53 0.00 6.06 68.61
CA ILE A 53 0.58 5.77 67.29
C ILE A 53 1.37 6.98 66.82
N VAL A 54 2.69 6.86 66.86
CA VAL A 54 3.58 7.76 66.12
C VAL A 54 3.40 7.45 64.64
N GLN A 55 2.58 8.23 63.94
CA GLN A 55 2.55 8.18 62.49
C GLN A 55 3.94 8.61 62.00
N PRO A 56 4.71 7.76 61.30
CA PRO A 56 5.92 8.22 60.64
C PRO A 56 5.49 9.39 59.76
N GLY A 57 6.11 10.56 59.96
CA GLY A 57 5.69 11.80 59.32
C GLY A 57 5.45 11.57 57.83
N ALA A 58 4.35 12.12 57.30
CA ALA A 58 3.96 12.00 55.90
C ALA A 58 5.05 12.59 55.00
N GLY A 59 6.12 11.83 54.78
CA GLY A 59 7.13 12.16 53.80
C GLY A 59 6.45 12.23 52.45
N ARG A 60 6.81 13.23 51.64
CA ARG A 60 6.33 13.46 50.26
C ARG A 60 6.72 12.33 49.27
N GLY A 61 6.92 11.10 49.74
CA GLY A 61 7.29 9.94 48.94
C GLY A 61 6.06 9.24 48.39
N VAL A 62 6.12 8.83 47.13
CA VAL A 62 5.12 7.94 46.52
C VAL A 62 5.20 6.58 47.22
N SER A 63 4.07 6.07 47.74
CA SER A 63 4.08 4.77 48.41
C SER A 63 4.25 3.64 47.37
N PRO A 64 5.06 2.59 47.65
CA PRO A 64 5.26 1.48 46.73
C PRO A 64 3.96 0.77 46.33
N LEU A 65 2.95 0.78 47.21
CA LEU A 65 1.63 0.20 46.95
C LEU A 65 0.92 0.87 45.77
N TYR A 66 0.99 2.20 45.67
CA TYR A 66 0.42 2.93 44.53
C TYR A 66 1.17 2.64 43.22
N LEU A 67 2.50 2.47 43.29
CA LEU A 67 3.32 2.13 42.11
C LEU A 67 2.98 0.73 41.59
N VAL A 68 2.85 -0.27 42.47
CA VAL A 68 2.47 -1.65 42.10
C VAL A 68 1.05 -1.68 41.53
N ALA A 69 0.10 -1.01 42.17
CA ALA A 69 -1.28 -0.94 41.67
C ALA A 69 -1.35 -0.26 40.30
N ALA A 70 -0.61 0.83 40.09
CA ALA A 70 -0.55 1.51 38.80
C ALA A 70 0.09 0.64 37.70
N ALA A 71 1.21 -0.03 38.00
CA ALA A 71 1.89 -0.91 37.05
C ALA A 71 1.01 -2.11 36.65
N LEU A 72 0.35 -2.76 37.62
CA LEU A 72 -0.60 -3.85 37.37
C LEU A 72 -1.80 -3.38 36.54
N SER A 73 -2.35 -2.20 36.85
CA SER A 73 -3.48 -1.64 36.11
C SER A 73 -3.10 -1.35 34.65
N LEU A 74 -1.93 -0.76 34.41
CA LEU A 74 -1.40 -0.54 33.06
C LEU A 74 -1.13 -1.85 32.32
N GLY A 75 -0.62 -2.88 33.01
CA GLY A 75 -0.40 -4.20 32.44
C GLY A 75 -1.71 -4.89 32.03
N ILE A 76 -2.77 -4.74 32.82
CA ILE A 76 -4.10 -5.24 32.48
C ILE A 76 -4.66 -4.53 31.23
N VAL A 77 -4.49 -3.21 31.15
CA VAL A 77 -4.87 -2.46 29.94
C VAL A 77 -4.04 -2.92 28.74
N ALA A 78 -2.74 -3.18 28.90
CA ALA A 78 -1.90 -3.73 27.83
C ALA A 78 -2.41 -5.09 27.34
N LEU A 79 -2.76 -5.99 28.26
CA LEU A 79 -3.27 -7.32 27.94
C LEU A 79 -4.68 -7.32 27.34
N SER A 80 -5.46 -6.27 27.59
CA SER A 80 -6.76 -6.07 26.92
C SER A 80 -6.64 -5.83 25.42
N GLY A 81 -5.42 -5.57 24.93
CA GLY A 81 -5.07 -5.42 23.53
C GLY A 81 -5.71 -4.20 22.90
N PRO A 82 -5.39 -2.97 23.38
CA PRO A 82 -5.87 -1.75 22.76
C PRO A 82 -5.31 -1.65 21.35
N THR A 83 -6.20 -1.40 20.39
CA THR A 83 -5.86 -1.32 18.98
C THR A 83 -6.54 -0.11 18.34
N TRP A 84 -5.78 0.57 17.47
CA TRP A 84 -6.22 1.70 16.66
C TRP A 84 -5.65 1.61 15.24
N ARG A 85 -5.07 0.46 14.87
CA ARG A 85 -4.50 0.19 13.54
C ARG A 85 -4.94 -1.20 13.06
N ARG A 86 -5.26 -1.30 11.77
CA ARG A 86 -5.55 -2.57 11.09
C ARG A 86 -4.31 -2.99 10.31
N GLU A 87 -4.01 -4.29 10.32
CA GLU A 87 -2.95 -4.88 9.51
C GLU A 87 -3.58 -5.61 8.32
N LEU A 88 -2.95 -5.41 7.16
CA LEU A 88 -3.37 -6.01 5.89
C LEU A 88 -2.89 -7.46 5.83
N PRO A 89 -3.68 -8.39 5.25
CA PRO A 89 -3.17 -9.72 4.97
C PRO A 89 -1.94 -9.62 4.05
N PRO A 90 -0.87 -10.38 4.33
CA PRO A 90 0.43 -10.20 3.70
C PRO A 90 0.51 -10.32 2.16
N PHE A 91 -0.56 -10.77 1.50
CA PHE A 91 -0.63 -11.03 0.05
C PHE A 91 -1.67 -10.20 -0.70
N VAL A 92 -2.33 -9.27 -0.02
CA VAL A 92 -3.15 -8.27 -0.69
C VAL A 92 -2.19 -7.17 -1.19
N GLU A 93 -2.39 -6.69 -2.42
CA GLU A 93 -1.63 -5.55 -2.93
C GLU A 93 -1.76 -4.39 -1.94
N ASP A 94 -0.63 -3.84 -1.49
CA ASP A 94 -0.62 -2.87 -0.38
C ASP A 94 -1.00 -1.46 -0.82
N LYS A 95 -1.08 -1.20 -2.13
CA LYS A 95 -1.28 0.14 -2.68
C LYS A 95 -2.50 0.18 -3.58
N ALA A 96 -3.34 1.19 -3.35
CA ALA A 96 -4.53 1.45 -4.14
C ALA A 96 -4.26 1.57 -5.66
N PRO A 97 -5.08 0.94 -6.52
CA PRO A 97 -5.12 1.25 -7.94
C PRO A 97 -5.38 2.74 -8.18
N LEU A 98 -4.59 3.36 -9.05
CA LEU A 98 -4.63 4.79 -9.33
C LEU A 98 -4.84 5.05 -10.82
N MET A 99 -5.88 5.80 -11.18
CA MET A 99 -6.04 6.33 -12.53
C MET A 99 -5.72 7.82 -12.55
N ILE A 100 -4.69 8.21 -13.30
CA ILE A 100 -4.30 9.62 -13.45
C ILE A 100 -4.97 10.17 -14.72
N ALA A 101 -5.79 11.20 -14.58
CA ALA A 101 -6.38 11.93 -15.69
C ALA A 101 -5.68 13.30 -15.81
N LEU A 102 -4.85 13.47 -16.83
CA LEU A 102 -4.06 14.68 -17.07
C LEU A 102 -4.71 15.56 -18.15
N SER A 103 -4.94 16.83 -17.81
CA SER A 103 -5.43 17.84 -18.76
C SER A 103 -4.33 18.23 -19.76
N LEU A 104 -4.68 18.29 -21.05
CA LEU A 104 -3.80 18.72 -22.15
C LEU A 104 -4.37 19.91 -22.93
N ASP A 105 -5.25 20.67 -22.29
CA ASP A 105 -5.83 21.87 -22.87
C ASP A 105 -4.77 22.98 -23.07
N ALA A 106 -5.15 24.04 -23.81
CA ALA A 106 -4.21 25.09 -24.16
C ALA A 106 -3.66 25.86 -22.95
N THR A 107 -4.39 25.95 -21.82
CA THR A 107 -3.91 26.69 -20.64
C THR A 107 -2.84 25.94 -19.86
N MET A 108 -2.73 24.62 -20.04
CA MET A 108 -1.62 23.81 -19.53
C MET A 108 -0.26 24.16 -20.17
N GLY A 109 -0.26 24.87 -21.30
CA GLY A 109 0.96 25.41 -21.92
C GLY A 109 1.48 26.71 -21.28
N GLN A 110 0.76 27.30 -20.31
CA GLN A 110 1.18 28.54 -19.66
C GLN A 110 2.41 28.34 -18.77
N SER A 111 3.26 29.37 -18.70
CA SER A 111 4.54 29.39 -17.96
C SER A 111 4.47 30.18 -16.65
N ASP A 112 3.28 30.36 -16.08
CA ASP A 112 3.08 30.95 -14.75
C ASP A 112 3.61 30.05 -13.62
N VAL A 113 3.71 28.75 -13.90
CA VAL A 113 4.50 27.80 -13.13
C VAL A 113 5.65 27.31 -14.00
N ALA A 114 6.89 27.56 -13.56
CA ALA A 114 8.07 27.14 -14.30
C ALA A 114 8.16 25.60 -14.40
N PRO A 115 8.60 25.02 -15.53
CA PRO A 115 8.79 25.68 -16.82
C PRO A 115 7.46 25.97 -17.55
N THR A 116 6.53 25.01 -17.54
CA THR A 116 5.10 25.21 -17.87
C THR A 116 4.25 24.41 -16.91
N ARG A 117 2.94 24.71 -16.82
CA ARG A 117 1.99 23.92 -16.01
C ARG A 117 2.03 22.44 -16.37
N LEU A 118 2.01 22.10 -17.66
CA LEU A 118 2.07 20.71 -18.10
C LEU A 118 3.38 20.02 -17.69
N GLU A 119 4.52 20.67 -17.87
CA GLU A 119 5.81 20.09 -17.48
C GLU A 119 5.91 19.93 -15.96
N ARG A 120 5.36 20.88 -15.19
CA ARG A 120 5.23 20.75 -13.74
C ARG A 120 4.33 19.56 -13.36
N ALA A 121 3.20 19.39 -14.03
CA ALA A 121 2.28 18.27 -13.82
C ALA A 121 2.96 16.92 -14.12
N LYS A 122 3.67 16.82 -15.26
CA LYS A 122 4.45 15.62 -15.60
C LYS A 122 5.51 15.31 -14.55
N GLN A 123 6.22 16.32 -14.05
CA GLN A 123 7.19 16.13 -12.98
C GLN A 123 6.52 15.57 -11.72
N LYS A 124 5.42 16.17 -11.26
CA LYS A 124 4.69 15.69 -10.08
C LYS A 124 4.09 14.30 -10.27
N ILE A 125 3.66 13.95 -11.49
CA ILE A 125 3.23 12.58 -11.81
C ILE A 125 4.41 11.61 -11.70
N ARG A 126 5.62 11.96 -12.19
CA ARG A 126 6.81 11.12 -12.03
C ARG A 126 7.22 10.94 -10.56
N ASP A 127 7.10 12.01 -9.76
CA ASP A 127 7.39 11.96 -8.32
C ASP A 127 6.36 11.07 -7.61
N LEU A 128 5.08 11.17 -7.96
CA LEU A 128 4.02 10.30 -7.45
C LEU A 128 4.22 8.83 -7.85
N LEU A 129 4.59 8.55 -9.10
CA LEU A 129 4.94 7.21 -9.57
C LEU A 129 6.17 6.66 -8.82
N ALA A 130 7.09 7.51 -8.37
CA ALA A 130 8.26 7.11 -7.57
C ALA A 130 7.84 6.68 -6.17
N ALA A 131 7.07 7.54 -5.48
CA ALA A 131 6.55 7.27 -4.15
C ALA A 131 5.66 6.01 -4.14
N ARG A 132 4.93 5.79 -5.24
CA ARG A 132 4.02 4.66 -5.42
C ARG A 132 4.63 3.49 -6.20
N ALA A 133 5.95 3.26 -6.10
CA ALA A 133 6.58 2.10 -6.72
C ALA A 133 5.85 0.79 -6.38
N GLY A 134 5.57 -0.03 -7.40
CA GLY A 134 4.81 -1.28 -7.31
C GLY A 134 3.28 -1.13 -7.26
N ALA A 135 2.73 0.10 -7.27
CA ALA A 135 1.28 0.32 -7.33
C ALA A 135 0.79 0.34 -8.78
N ARG A 136 -0.33 -0.34 -9.04
CA ARG A 136 -1.00 -0.30 -10.35
C ARG A 136 -1.48 1.11 -10.64
N THR A 137 -0.89 1.74 -11.66
CA THR A 137 -1.23 3.09 -12.10
C THR A 137 -1.57 3.08 -13.58
N GLY A 138 -2.66 3.75 -13.95
CA GLY A 138 -3.02 4.03 -15.34
C GLY A 138 -2.97 5.52 -15.65
N LEU A 139 -2.93 5.85 -16.94
CA LEU A 139 -2.83 7.23 -17.43
C LEU A 139 -3.88 7.49 -18.50
N ILE A 140 -4.60 8.59 -18.34
CA ILE A 140 -5.59 9.14 -19.25
C ILE A 140 -5.16 10.57 -19.59
N ALA A 141 -5.31 10.93 -20.85
CA ALA A 141 -5.16 12.30 -21.32
C ALA A 141 -6.53 12.85 -21.72
N TYR A 142 -6.82 14.10 -21.36
CA TYR A 142 -8.09 14.71 -21.72
C TYR A 142 -7.97 16.20 -22.10
N ALA A 143 -8.89 16.65 -22.94
CA ALA A 143 -9.15 18.04 -23.30
C ALA A 143 -10.66 18.15 -23.62
N GLY A 144 -11.06 18.42 -24.87
CA GLY A 144 -12.48 18.32 -25.27
C GLY A 144 -13.03 16.89 -25.23
N THR A 145 -12.15 15.91 -25.44
CA THR A 145 -12.40 14.46 -25.37
C THR A 145 -11.45 13.82 -24.35
N ALA A 146 -11.67 12.56 -23.98
CA ALA A 146 -10.80 11.82 -23.06
C ALA A 146 -10.38 10.48 -23.67
N HIS A 147 -9.10 10.14 -23.56
CA HIS A 147 -8.53 8.92 -24.15
C HIS A 147 -7.56 8.21 -23.20
N LEU A 148 -7.60 6.88 -23.22
CA LEU A 148 -6.72 6.03 -22.42
C LEU A 148 -5.31 6.03 -23.04
N VAL A 149 -4.33 6.58 -22.32
CA VAL A 149 -2.91 6.57 -22.69
C VAL A 149 -2.33 5.20 -22.32
N MET A 150 -2.50 4.81 -21.05
CA MET A 150 -1.97 3.58 -20.48
C MET A 150 -3.02 2.91 -19.58
N PRO A 151 -3.34 1.62 -19.77
CA PRO A 151 -4.12 0.85 -18.79
C PRO A 151 -3.37 0.74 -17.45
N LEU A 152 -4.05 0.22 -16.42
CA LEU A 152 -3.43 -0.06 -15.12
C LEU A 152 -2.23 -1.00 -15.29
N THR A 153 -1.06 -0.53 -14.88
CA THR A 153 0.20 -1.29 -14.87
C THR A 153 0.98 -0.97 -13.60
N ASP A 154 1.71 -1.95 -13.07
CA ASP A 154 2.67 -1.78 -11.97
C ASP A 154 4.06 -1.35 -12.48
N ASP A 155 4.32 -1.50 -13.79
CA ASP A 155 5.57 -1.08 -14.43
C ASP A 155 5.56 0.40 -14.81
N ARG A 156 6.23 1.19 -13.99
CA ARG A 156 6.47 2.62 -14.23
C ARG A 156 7.24 2.89 -15.53
N ALA A 157 8.20 2.04 -15.91
CA ALA A 157 9.04 2.26 -17.08
C ALA A 157 8.22 2.26 -18.37
N VAL A 158 7.06 1.61 -18.36
CA VAL A 158 6.11 1.62 -19.47
C VAL A 158 5.34 2.94 -19.54
N ILE A 159 5.04 3.59 -18.42
CA ILE A 159 4.27 4.86 -18.38
C ILE A 159 5.13 6.05 -18.83
N GLU A 160 6.40 6.08 -18.46
CA GLU A 160 7.28 7.26 -18.62
C GLU A 160 7.41 7.77 -20.07
N PRO A 161 7.62 6.93 -21.10
CA PRO A 161 7.75 7.40 -22.48
C PRO A 161 6.47 8.07 -22.98
N PHE A 162 5.30 7.54 -22.61
CA PHE A 162 4.02 8.12 -23.01
C PHE A 162 3.72 9.40 -22.25
N LEU A 163 4.01 9.46 -20.94
CA LEU A 163 3.87 10.68 -20.15
C LEU A 163 4.75 11.81 -20.69
N ALA A 164 6.00 11.50 -21.08
CA ALA A 164 6.91 12.48 -21.65
C ALA A 164 6.39 13.07 -22.96
N ALA A 165 5.74 12.23 -23.78
CA ALA A 165 5.21 12.58 -25.09
C ALA A 165 3.92 13.42 -25.07
N LEU A 166 3.23 13.54 -23.93
CA LEU A 166 2.02 14.35 -23.85
C LEU A 166 2.33 15.84 -24.05
N ALA A 167 1.60 16.53 -24.91
CA ALA A 167 1.82 17.96 -25.18
C ALA A 167 0.49 18.69 -25.36
N PRO A 168 0.43 20.02 -25.13
CA PRO A 168 -0.76 20.81 -25.43
C PRO A 168 -1.07 20.71 -26.92
N GLY A 169 -2.33 20.46 -27.28
CA GLY A 169 -2.75 20.29 -28.68
C GLY A 169 -2.52 18.90 -29.29
N LEU A 170 -2.11 17.91 -28.48
CA LEU A 170 -2.07 16.50 -28.90
C LEU A 170 -3.49 15.90 -29.06
N MET A 171 -4.46 16.46 -28.32
CA MET A 171 -5.85 15.99 -28.31
C MET A 171 -6.61 16.41 -29.58
N PRO A 172 -7.52 15.57 -30.12
CA PRO A 172 -8.27 15.88 -31.33
C PRO A 172 -9.21 17.09 -31.19
N SER A 173 -9.85 17.22 -30.03
CA SER A 173 -10.80 18.28 -29.73
C SER A 173 -10.31 19.17 -28.57
N PRO A 174 -10.29 20.51 -28.73
CA PRO A 174 -9.97 21.42 -27.64
C PRO A 174 -11.13 21.51 -26.64
N GLY A 175 -10.83 21.73 -25.36
CA GLY A 175 -11.83 21.84 -24.29
C GLY A 175 -11.30 21.33 -22.94
N LYS A 176 -12.19 21.21 -21.95
CA LYS A 176 -11.89 20.75 -20.58
C LYS A 176 -12.94 19.77 -20.03
N ASN A 177 -13.20 18.69 -20.75
CA ASN A 177 -14.19 17.67 -20.40
C ASN A 177 -13.67 16.69 -19.33
N ALA A 178 -13.60 17.18 -18.08
CA ALA A 178 -13.18 16.37 -16.93
C ALA A 178 -14.17 15.23 -16.63
N VAL A 179 -15.46 15.43 -16.91
CA VAL A 179 -16.52 14.42 -16.72
C VAL A 179 -16.23 13.17 -17.56
N ALA A 180 -15.91 13.32 -18.84
CA ALA A 180 -15.54 12.20 -19.71
C ALA A 180 -14.25 11.49 -19.24
N ALA A 181 -13.27 12.25 -18.77
CA ALA A 181 -12.01 11.70 -18.26
C ALA A 181 -12.22 10.84 -17.01
N VAL A 182 -13.05 11.33 -16.07
CA VAL A 182 -13.38 10.61 -14.84
C VAL A 182 -14.28 9.41 -15.13
N ALA A 183 -15.22 9.51 -16.07
CA ALA A 183 -16.03 8.37 -16.49
C ALA A 183 -15.16 7.24 -17.09
N LEU A 184 -14.23 7.58 -17.99
CA LEU A 184 -13.29 6.62 -18.57
C LEU A 184 -12.36 6.01 -17.51
N ALA A 185 -11.91 6.81 -16.54
CA ALA A 185 -11.12 6.32 -15.41
C ALA A 185 -11.92 5.35 -14.53
N ALA A 186 -13.19 5.64 -14.27
CA ALA A 186 -14.07 4.77 -13.51
C ALA A 186 -14.35 3.45 -14.22
N GLU A 187 -14.51 3.47 -15.56
CA GLU A 187 -14.63 2.27 -16.38
C GLU A 187 -13.34 1.42 -16.32
N ALA A 188 -12.17 2.05 -16.45
CA ALA A 188 -10.90 1.34 -16.33
C ALA A 188 -10.68 0.71 -14.93
N LEU A 189 -11.21 1.33 -13.87
CA LEU A 189 -11.18 0.81 -12.50
C LEU A 189 -12.31 -0.19 -12.20
N ALA A 190 -13.27 -0.39 -13.11
CA ALA A 190 -14.39 -1.31 -12.89
C ALA A 190 -13.92 -2.78 -12.87
N THR A 191 -12.80 -3.08 -13.55
CA THR A 191 -12.21 -4.43 -13.58
C THR A 191 -11.51 -4.81 -12.28
N GLU A 192 -11.17 -3.84 -11.44
CA GLU A 192 -10.49 -4.08 -10.17
C GLU A 192 -11.47 -4.52 -9.07
N THR A 193 -11.01 -5.41 -8.19
CA THR A 193 -11.85 -5.91 -7.08
C THR A 193 -12.07 -4.88 -5.99
N VAL A 194 -11.16 -3.89 -5.89
CA VAL A 194 -11.17 -2.85 -4.85
C VAL A 194 -11.45 -1.49 -5.50
N PRO A 195 -12.23 -0.61 -4.87
CA PRO A 195 -12.34 0.78 -5.32
C PRO A 195 -10.97 1.45 -5.43
N GLY A 196 -10.68 2.04 -6.59
CA GLY A 196 -9.44 2.77 -6.82
C GLY A 196 -9.58 4.25 -6.49
N THR A 197 -8.51 5.00 -6.75
CA THR A 197 -8.53 6.46 -6.73
C THR A 197 -8.32 7.02 -8.14
N ILE A 198 -9.09 8.04 -8.49
CA ILE A 198 -8.95 8.83 -9.71
C ILE A 198 -8.28 10.15 -9.32
N LEU A 199 -7.09 10.41 -9.88
CA LEU A 199 -6.34 11.64 -9.71
C LEU A 199 -6.55 12.54 -10.94
N LEU A 200 -7.31 13.60 -10.79
CA LEU A 200 -7.50 14.62 -11.81
C LEU A 200 -6.41 15.68 -11.70
N VAL A 201 -5.57 15.82 -12.73
CA VAL A 201 -4.49 16.81 -12.79
C VAL A 201 -4.90 17.91 -13.77
N ALA A 202 -5.24 19.08 -13.23
CA ALA A 202 -5.89 20.15 -13.99
C ALA A 202 -5.46 21.54 -13.51
N ASP A 203 -5.77 22.56 -14.30
CA ASP A 203 -5.43 23.96 -14.04
C ASP A 203 -6.66 24.87 -13.92
N ASP A 204 -7.79 24.33 -13.48
CA ASP A 204 -9.01 25.08 -13.21
C ASP A 204 -9.54 24.85 -11.79
N GLY A 205 -10.51 25.69 -11.39
CA GLY A 205 -11.19 25.62 -10.10
C GLY A 205 -12.32 24.61 -10.03
N GLY A 206 -12.70 23.97 -11.14
CA GLY A 206 -13.75 22.94 -11.17
C GLY A 206 -15.17 23.50 -11.29
N ASP A 207 -15.52 24.06 -12.44
CA ASP A 207 -16.89 24.55 -12.71
C ASP A 207 -17.96 23.41 -12.73
N GLU A 208 -17.55 22.13 -12.66
CA GLU A 208 -18.42 20.95 -12.71
C GLU A 208 -18.18 19.91 -11.58
N GLU A 209 -17.76 20.34 -10.37
CA GLU A 209 -17.44 19.41 -9.27
C GLU A 209 -18.51 18.34 -8.99
N GLY A 210 -19.80 18.69 -9.08
CA GLY A 210 -20.90 17.75 -8.85
C GLY A 210 -20.98 16.63 -9.89
N ALA A 211 -20.89 16.97 -11.18
CA ALA A 211 -20.96 16.00 -12.28
C ALA A 211 -19.72 15.11 -12.31
N VAL A 212 -18.54 15.70 -12.14
CA VAL A 212 -17.27 14.96 -12.07
C VAL A 212 -17.28 13.96 -10.92
N ARG A 213 -17.78 14.36 -9.74
CA ARG A 213 -17.88 13.47 -8.58
C ARG A 213 -18.88 12.34 -8.81
N GLN A 214 -19.99 12.60 -9.50
CA GLN A 214 -20.96 11.56 -9.86
C GLN A 214 -20.35 10.53 -10.83
N SER A 215 -19.56 10.98 -11.81
CA SER A 215 -18.87 10.10 -12.77
C SER A 215 -17.80 9.20 -12.15
N ALA A 216 -17.25 9.57 -10.98
CA ALA A 216 -16.26 8.74 -10.28
C ALA A 216 -16.86 7.43 -9.71
N GLY A 217 -18.19 7.40 -9.52
CA GLY A 217 -18.91 6.24 -9.02
C GLY A 217 -18.44 5.80 -7.63
N ARG A 218 -17.96 4.56 -7.52
CA ARG A 218 -17.42 3.98 -6.27
C ARG A 218 -16.00 4.44 -5.94
N ASN A 219 -15.31 5.10 -6.86
CA ASN A 219 -13.89 5.40 -6.75
C ASN A 219 -13.68 6.74 -6.02
N GLY A 220 -12.56 6.85 -5.30
CA GLY A 220 -12.17 8.12 -4.68
C GLY A 220 -11.74 9.12 -5.75
N LEU A 221 -12.15 10.38 -5.63
CA LEU A 221 -11.69 11.47 -6.51
C LEU A 221 -10.72 12.38 -5.74
N VAL A 222 -9.56 12.65 -6.33
CA VAL A 222 -8.58 13.62 -5.82
C VAL A 222 -8.20 14.53 -6.97
N LYS A 223 -8.11 15.84 -6.73
CA LYS A 223 -7.67 16.81 -7.73
C LYS A 223 -6.30 17.35 -7.36
N LEU A 224 -5.34 17.31 -8.28
CA LEU A 224 -4.09 18.06 -8.20
C LEU A 224 -4.22 19.32 -9.06
N SER A 225 -4.32 20.48 -8.40
CA SER A 225 -4.39 21.78 -9.06
C SER A 225 -2.99 22.31 -9.34
N VAL A 226 -2.72 22.60 -10.61
CA VAL A 226 -1.42 23.06 -11.10
C VAL A 226 -1.29 24.59 -11.07
N ILE A 227 -2.34 25.33 -10.71
CA ILE A 227 -2.31 26.79 -10.59
C ILE A 227 -1.63 27.19 -9.27
N PRO A 228 -0.74 28.21 -9.25
CA PRO A 228 -0.19 28.73 -8.01
C PRO A 228 -1.27 29.38 -7.15
N ASN A 229 -1.17 29.20 -5.83
CA ASN A 229 -2.13 29.69 -4.85
C ASN A 229 -2.23 31.23 -4.88
N LYS A 230 -3.25 31.78 -5.55
CA LYS A 230 -3.55 33.22 -5.56
C LYS A 230 -4.41 33.67 -4.38
N GLY A 231 -4.33 32.99 -3.24
CA GLY A 231 -5.06 33.40 -2.03
C GLY A 231 -6.57 33.14 -2.09
N GLU A 232 -7.08 32.54 -3.16
CA GLU A 232 -8.41 31.93 -3.14
C GLU A 232 -8.34 30.71 -2.23
N ARG A 233 -8.89 30.87 -1.02
CA ARG A 233 -9.27 29.74 -0.19
C ARG A 233 -10.27 28.93 -1.00
N PHE A 234 -9.79 27.90 -1.70
CA PHE A 234 -10.63 26.78 -2.11
C PHE A 234 -11.39 26.38 -0.85
N ALA A 235 -12.71 26.58 -0.90
CA ALA A 235 -13.58 26.27 0.22
C ALA A 235 -13.23 24.86 0.69
N LEU A 236 -13.08 24.67 2.01
CA LEU A 236 -12.69 23.42 2.67
C LEU A 236 -13.67 22.28 2.33
N GLY A 237 -13.55 21.76 1.11
CA GLY A 237 -14.20 20.61 0.50
C GLY A 237 -13.14 19.59 0.08
N SER A 238 -12.36 19.15 1.08
CA SER A 238 -11.56 17.92 1.27
C SER A 238 -10.71 17.28 0.16
N ASP A 239 -10.87 17.53 -1.14
CA ASP A 239 -10.35 16.63 -2.19
C ASP A 239 -9.36 17.28 -3.17
N VAL A 240 -9.07 18.57 -3.03
CA VAL A 240 -8.07 19.29 -3.84
C VAL A 240 -6.72 19.36 -3.11
N VAL A 241 -5.64 19.06 -3.83
CA VAL A 241 -4.24 19.28 -3.45
C VAL A 241 -3.66 20.27 -4.44
N GLN A 242 -2.98 21.31 -3.96
CA GLN A 242 -2.27 22.24 -4.83
C GLN A 242 -0.84 21.75 -5.02
N VAL A 243 -0.30 21.96 -6.23
CA VAL A 243 1.11 21.71 -6.50
C VAL A 243 1.98 22.57 -5.59
N SER A 244 2.94 21.93 -4.91
CA SER A 244 3.93 22.61 -4.07
C SER A 244 5.32 22.54 -4.69
N ILE A 245 6.21 23.45 -4.27
CA ILE A 245 7.60 23.49 -4.74
C ILE A 245 8.41 22.31 -4.17
N ASP A 246 8.05 21.86 -2.97
CA ASP A 246 8.57 20.68 -2.29
C ASP A 246 7.70 19.44 -2.53
N ASP A 247 7.93 18.34 -1.79
CA ASP A 247 7.17 17.09 -1.91
C ASP A 247 5.93 17.02 -0.99
N ALA A 248 5.52 18.15 -0.40
CA ALA A 248 4.38 18.18 0.52
C ALA A 248 3.06 17.82 -0.18
N ASP A 249 2.91 18.20 -1.46
CA ASP A 249 1.78 17.82 -2.30
C ASP A 249 1.72 16.31 -2.57
N ILE A 250 2.85 15.69 -2.91
CA ILE A 250 2.97 14.25 -3.11
C ILE A 250 2.64 13.49 -1.82
N ALA A 251 3.19 13.92 -0.68
CA ALA A 251 2.90 13.31 0.61
C ALA A 251 1.42 13.47 1.02
N ALA A 252 0.78 14.58 0.66
CA ALA A 252 -0.65 14.79 0.88
C ALA A 252 -1.51 13.90 -0.03
N LEU A 253 -1.15 13.76 -1.31
CA LEU A 253 -1.81 12.87 -2.26
C LEU A 253 -1.72 11.41 -1.80
N GLU A 254 -0.52 10.94 -1.47
CA GLU A 254 -0.30 9.57 -1.01
C GLU A 254 -1.13 9.26 0.23
N ARG A 255 -1.10 10.14 1.24
CA ARG A 255 -1.88 9.97 2.46
C ARG A 255 -3.37 9.87 2.17
N ARG A 256 -3.91 10.68 1.25
CA ARG A 256 -5.34 10.66 0.89
C ARG A 256 -5.72 9.39 0.12
N ILE A 257 -4.90 8.98 -0.85
CA ILE A 257 -5.10 7.74 -1.61
C ILE A 257 -5.09 6.55 -0.65
N GLU A 258 -4.11 6.50 0.26
CA GLU A 258 -3.95 5.40 1.20
C GLU A 258 -5.08 5.35 2.22
N THR A 259 -5.45 6.49 2.81
CA THR A 259 -6.57 6.54 3.78
C THR A 259 -7.88 6.03 3.17
N ARG A 260 -8.16 6.36 1.90
CA ARG A 260 -9.35 5.88 1.20
C ARG A 260 -9.29 4.40 0.89
N TYR A 261 -8.12 3.93 0.47
CA TYR A 261 -7.91 2.52 0.19
C TYR A 261 -8.11 1.67 1.44
N GLN A 262 -7.54 2.10 2.56
CA GLN A 262 -7.72 1.43 3.85
C GLN A 262 -9.19 1.42 4.29
N ALA A 263 -9.92 2.52 4.10
CA ALA A 263 -11.35 2.58 4.36
C ALA A 263 -12.14 1.60 3.46
N ALA A 264 -11.81 1.52 2.17
CA ALA A 264 -12.49 0.65 1.21
C ALA A 264 -12.13 -0.85 1.38
N GLN A 265 -10.90 -1.15 1.82
CA GLN A 265 -10.43 -2.52 2.03
C GLN A 265 -10.88 -3.13 3.35
N GLY A 266 -11.10 -2.30 4.39
CA GLY A 266 -11.50 -2.75 5.72
C GLY A 266 -12.71 -3.71 5.71
N ASP A 267 -13.59 -3.55 4.72
CA ASP A 267 -14.81 -4.33 4.56
C ASP A 267 -14.64 -5.54 3.59
N ALA A 268 -13.61 -5.54 2.73
CA ALA A 268 -13.48 -6.49 1.63
C ALA A 268 -12.53 -7.69 1.91
N PHE A 269 -11.44 -7.50 2.67
CA PHE A 269 -10.38 -8.52 2.82
C PHE A 269 -10.17 -9.10 4.22
N GLY A 270 -11.13 -8.94 5.14
CA GLY A 270 -11.03 -9.56 6.46
C GLY A 270 -9.82 -9.07 7.27
N THR A 271 -9.60 -7.76 7.28
CA THR A 271 -8.48 -7.11 8.00
C THR A 271 -8.39 -7.57 9.46
N GLN A 272 -7.17 -7.85 9.94
CA GLN A 272 -6.93 -8.19 11.34
C GLN A 272 -6.49 -6.94 12.10
N TRP A 273 -7.02 -6.75 13.31
CA TRP A 273 -6.60 -5.66 14.19
C TRP A 273 -5.19 -5.93 14.74
N ARG A 274 -4.31 -4.94 14.66
CA ARG A 274 -2.95 -5.03 15.22
C ARG A 274 -2.97 -4.67 16.71
N ASP A 275 -2.38 -5.52 17.55
CA ASP A 275 -2.25 -5.24 18.99
C ASP A 275 -1.21 -4.12 19.23
N GLU A 276 -1.65 -2.99 19.78
CA GLU A 276 -0.79 -1.85 20.13
C GLU A 276 -0.60 -1.72 21.66
N GLY A 277 -0.99 -2.74 22.43
CA GLY A 277 -0.85 -2.78 23.89
C GLY A 277 0.60 -2.73 24.37
N PHE A 278 1.56 -3.11 23.53
CA PHE A 278 2.99 -3.12 23.87
C PHE A 278 3.54 -1.72 24.21
N TRP A 279 2.94 -0.63 23.72
CA TRP A 279 3.34 0.73 24.08
C TRP A 279 3.23 1.01 25.57
N LEU A 280 2.31 0.33 26.27
CA LEU A 280 2.13 0.45 27.71
C LEU A 280 3.26 -0.22 28.52
N LEU A 281 4.12 -1.02 27.89
CA LEU A 281 5.32 -1.56 28.54
C LEU A 281 6.33 -0.47 28.89
N LEU A 282 6.40 0.63 28.12
CA LEU A 282 7.29 1.76 28.39
C LEU A 282 6.97 2.47 29.72
N PRO A 283 5.72 2.93 29.99
CA PRO A 283 5.38 3.51 31.28
C PRO A 283 5.46 2.50 32.43
N ILE A 284 5.16 1.22 32.19
CA ILE A 284 5.36 0.16 33.20
C ILE A 284 6.85 0.04 33.56
N ALA A 285 7.75 0.05 32.56
CA ALA A 285 9.19 0.04 32.77
C ALA A 285 9.65 1.28 33.57
N LEU A 286 9.15 2.48 33.25
CA LEU A 286 9.47 3.70 33.99
C LEU A 286 9.01 3.62 35.45
N LEU A 287 7.80 3.11 35.71
CA LEU A 287 7.30 2.89 37.07
C LEU A 287 8.15 1.86 37.82
N SER A 288 8.64 0.83 37.13
CA SER A 288 9.53 -0.18 37.72
C SER A 288 10.90 0.39 38.10
N LEU A 289 11.40 1.41 37.39
CA LEU A 289 12.67 2.06 37.73
C LEU A 289 12.60 2.81 39.08
N LEU A 290 11.43 3.31 39.47
CA LEU A 290 11.22 3.94 40.78
C LEU A 290 11.38 2.95 41.95
N TRP A 291 11.39 1.64 41.66
CA TRP A 291 11.68 0.58 42.61
C TRP A 291 13.18 0.50 42.96
N PHE A 292 14.09 1.09 42.17
CA PHE A 292 15.54 1.13 42.47
C PHE A 292 15.92 2.11 43.59
N ARG A 293 14.96 2.84 44.18
CA ARG A 293 15.20 3.75 45.30
C ARG A 293 15.58 2.96 46.56
N ARG A 294 16.66 3.36 47.26
CA ARG A 294 17.14 2.72 48.50
C ARG A 294 15.98 2.49 49.48
N GLY A 295 15.69 1.23 49.80
CA GLY A 295 14.65 0.84 50.77
C GLY A 295 13.74 -0.34 50.36
N THR A 296 13.83 -0.88 49.15
CA THR A 296 12.95 -1.96 48.66
C THR A 296 13.77 -3.14 48.11
N THR A 297 13.78 -4.24 48.87
CA THR A 297 14.55 -5.46 48.58
C THR A 297 13.91 -6.35 47.52
N VAL A 298 14.29 -6.18 46.25
CA VAL A 298 14.23 -7.23 45.19
C VAL A 298 15.50 -7.22 44.30
N ALA A 299 16.46 -6.33 44.58
CA ALA A 299 17.57 -6.01 43.67
C ALA A 299 18.59 -7.14 43.42
N TRP A 300 18.64 -8.17 44.26
CA TRP A 300 19.70 -9.20 44.16
C TRP A 300 19.30 -10.45 43.35
N VAL A 301 18.01 -10.78 43.26
CA VAL A 301 17.56 -11.99 42.55
C VAL A 301 17.61 -11.81 41.03
N VAL A 302 17.27 -10.62 40.53
CA VAL A 302 17.30 -10.30 39.10
C VAL A 302 18.73 -10.22 38.58
N ALA A 303 19.65 -9.61 39.34
CA ALA A 303 21.06 -9.55 38.96
C ALA A 303 21.69 -10.95 38.83
N PHE A 304 21.34 -11.89 39.72
CA PHE A 304 21.85 -13.26 39.70
C PHE A 304 21.27 -14.09 38.53
N VAL A 305 20.01 -13.87 38.17
CA VAL A 305 19.39 -14.49 36.97
C VAL A 305 20.01 -13.93 35.68
N CYS A 306 20.27 -12.62 35.61
CA CYS A 306 20.94 -12.03 34.44
C CYS A 306 22.40 -12.50 34.29
N LEU A 307 23.11 -12.72 35.40
CA LEU A 307 24.50 -13.19 35.40
C LEU A 307 24.66 -14.68 35.08
N SER A 308 23.64 -15.51 35.35
CA SER A 308 23.68 -16.97 35.13
C SER A 308 23.31 -17.42 33.71
N HIS A 309 22.89 -16.50 32.83
CA HIS A 309 22.51 -16.79 31.44
C HIS A 309 23.45 -16.20 30.37
N LEU A 310 24.65 -15.73 30.74
CA LEU A 310 25.68 -15.36 29.77
C LEU A 310 26.28 -16.63 29.12
N SER A 311 25.58 -17.15 28.12
CA SER A 311 26.14 -18.12 27.18
C SER A 311 27.17 -17.44 26.28
N SER A 312 28.29 -18.12 26.05
CA SER A 312 29.41 -17.68 25.22
C SER A 312 29.02 -17.59 23.74
N ALA A 313 28.74 -16.38 23.26
CA ALA A 313 28.55 -16.12 21.83
C ALA A 313 29.90 -15.94 21.13
N ARG A 314 30.19 -16.80 20.15
CA ARG A 314 31.27 -16.68 19.18
C ARG A 314 31.10 -15.40 18.34
N ALA A 315 32.22 -14.79 17.99
CA ALA A 315 32.29 -13.52 17.29
C ALA A 315 32.10 -13.69 15.77
N GLU A 316 31.15 -12.94 15.17
CA GLU A 316 31.20 -12.47 13.78
C GLU A 316 30.56 -11.06 13.64
N GLU A 317 31.26 -10.20 12.91
CA GLU A 317 30.86 -8.97 12.17
C GLU A 317 30.43 -7.63 12.89
N PRO A 318 30.70 -6.46 12.27
CA PRO A 318 30.76 -5.14 12.91
C PRO A 318 29.45 -4.33 12.87
N ARG A 319 28.32 -4.91 13.28
CA ARG A 319 27.01 -4.21 13.33
C ARG A 319 26.30 -4.22 14.70
N ARG A 320 27.09 -4.45 15.75
CA ARG A 320 26.68 -4.68 17.15
C ARG A 320 25.73 -3.67 17.80
N PHE A 321 25.75 -2.37 17.47
CA PHE A 321 24.96 -1.44 18.26
C PHE A 321 23.45 -1.63 18.06
N ALA A 322 22.99 -1.78 16.82
CA ALA A 322 21.57 -2.00 16.55
C ALA A 322 21.10 -3.35 17.13
N ASP A 323 21.93 -4.40 17.03
CA ASP A 323 21.62 -5.73 17.55
C ASP A 323 21.46 -5.78 19.08
N LEU A 324 22.04 -4.82 19.81
CA LEU A 324 21.85 -4.69 21.27
C LEU A 324 20.46 -4.18 21.66
N TRP A 325 19.82 -3.41 20.77
CA TRP A 325 18.54 -2.74 21.06
C TRP A 325 17.38 -3.29 20.24
N LEU A 326 17.66 -3.91 19.09
CA LEU A 326 16.68 -4.33 18.11
C LEU A 326 16.90 -5.78 17.70
N THR A 327 15.85 -6.59 17.77
CA THR A 327 15.89 -7.96 17.25
C THR A 327 16.07 -7.96 15.72
N PRO A 328 16.55 -9.07 15.11
CA PRO A 328 16.62 -9.18 13.66
C PRO A 328 15.28 -8.88 12.97
N ASP A 329 14.16 -9.34 13.56
CA ASP A 329 12.82 -9.04 13.06
C ASP A 329 12.47 -7.55 13.16
N GLN A 330 12.87 -6.85 14.22
CA GLN A 330 12.65 -5.41 14.34
C GLN A 330 13.48 -4.62 13.33
N GLN A 331 14.73 -5.04 13.11
CA GLN A 331 15.57 -4.44 12.07
C GLN A 331 15.02 -4.73 10.66
N GLY A 332 14.55 -5.95 10.43
CA GLY A 332 13.85 -6.35 9.21
C GLY A 332 12.60 -5.52 8.99
N ARG A 333 11.82 -5.26 10.04
CA ARG A 333 10.63 -4.41 9.97
C ARG A 333 10.96 -2.97 9.62
N ILE A 334 12.01 -2.39 10.20
CA ILE A 334 12.46 -1.04 9.86
C ILE A 334 12.88 -0.96 8.38
N ALA A 335 13.58 -1.98 7.85
CA ALA A 335 13.94 -2.04 6.44
C ALA A 335 12.70 -2.20 5.55
N PHE A 336 11.76 -3.06 5.96
CA PHE A 336 10.49 -3.31 5.28
C PHE A 336 9.64 -2.04 5.16
N ASP A 337 9.47 -1.30 6.27
CA ASP A 337 8.68 -0.07 6.32
C ASP A 337 9.31 1.06 5.49
N ARG A 338 10.63 0.99 5.20
CA ARG A 338 11.33 1.90 4.28
C ARG A 338 11.26 1.49 2.81
N GLY A 339 10.63 0.36 2.50
CA GLY A 339 10.57 -0.21 1.15
C GLY A 339 11.82 -0.96 0.70
N ASP A 340 12.83 -1.15 1.57
CA ASP A 340 14.00 -1.98 1.28
C ASP A 340 13.70 -3.45 1.61
N TYR A 341 12.89 -4.06 0.76
CA TYR A 341 12.40 -5.43 0.95
C TYR A 341 13.51 -6.48 0.81
N ALA A 342 14.52 -6.23 -0.03
CA ALA A 342 15.65 -7.13 -0.21
C ALA A 342 16.50 -7.23 1.06
N THR A 343 16.75 -6.10 1.74
CA THR A 343 17.41 -6.11 3.06
C THR A 343 16.50 -6.70 4.12
N ALA A 344 15.21 -6.37 4.13
CA ALA A 344 14.25 -6.90 5.09
C ALA A 344 14.18 -8.44 5.08
N ALA A 345 14.14 -9.04 3.88
CA ALA A 345 14.10 -10.49 3.70
C ALA A 345 15.31 -11.22 4.30
N LYS A 346 16.48 -10.56 4.33
CA LYS A 346 17.71 -11.09 4.93
C LYS A 346 17.77 -10.91 6.45
N ARG A 347 16.94 -10.02 7.00
CA ARG A 347 16.97 -9.62 8.41
C ARG A 347 15.92 -10.31 9.27
N PHE A 348 14.73 -10.54 8.72
CA PHE A 348 13.72 -11.31 9.42
C PHE A 348 14.25 -12.70 9.76
N SER A 349 14.01 -13.13 10.99
CA SER A 349 14.19 -14.50 11.45
C SER A 349 12.91 -15.31 11.22
N ASP A 350 11.74 -14.67 11.36
CA ASP A 350 10.44 -15.28 11.14
C ASP A 350 10.24 -15.66 9.65
N PRO A 351 9.97 -16.94 9.32
CA PRO A 351 9.85 -17.40 7.93
C PRO A 351 8.67 -16.77 7.18
N MET A 352 7.59 -16.44 7.87
CA MET A 352 6.47 -15.73 7.25
C MET A 352 6.92 -14.33 6.81
N TRP A 353 7.56 -13.57 7.69
CA TRP A 353 8.04 -12.22 7.36
C TRP A 353 9.18 -12.20 6.34
N ARG A 354 10.08 -13.19 6.38
CA ARG A 354 11.10 -13.39 5.33
C ARG A 354 10.45 -13.61 3.98
N GLY A 355 9.46 -14.50 3.92
CA GLY A 355 8.72 -14.79 2.69
C GLY A 355 7.98 -13.56 2.15
N ILE A 356 7.33 -12.78 3.03
CA ILE A 356 6.60 -11.55 2.63
C ILE A 356 7.57 -10.52 2.06
N ALA A 357 8.70 -10.31 2.74
CA ALA A 357 9.73 -9.39 2.27
C ALA A 357 10.32 -9.85 0.93
N ALA A 358 10.62 -11.14 0.76
CA ALA A 358 11.10 -11.70 -0.50
C ALA A 358 10.06 -11.54 -1.62
N TYR A 359 8.78 -11.79 -1.33
CA TYR A 359 7.68 -11.63 -2.29
C TYR A 359 7.58 -10.18 -2.80
N ARG A 360 7.72 -9.20 -1.90
CA ARG A 360 7.72 -7.78 -2.27
C ARG A 360 8.99 -7.29 -2.94
N ALA A 361 10.09 -8.00 -2.73
CA ALA A 361 11.32 -7.80 -3.49
C ALA A 361 11.27 -8.46 -4.88
N PHE A 362 10.12 -9.03 -5.28
CA PHE A 362 9.93 -9.81 -6.51
C PHE A 362 10.78 -11.09 -6.58
N ASP A 363 11.36 -11.52 -5.46
CA ASP A 363 12.04 -12.81 -5.32
C ASP A 363 11.02 -13.89 -4.93
N PHE A 364 10.18 -14.23 -5.91
CA PHE A 364 9.07 -15.18 -5.71
C PHE A 364 9.54 -16.61 -5.42
N LEU A 365 10.74 -16.96 -5.87
CA LEU A 365 11.33 -18.27 -5.62
C LEU A 365 11.71 -18.41 -4.14
N THR A 366 12.45 -17.43 -3.60
CA THR A 366 12.77 -17.39 -2.16
C THR A 366 11.51 -17.27 -1.33
N ALA A 367 10.56 -16.41 -1.73
CA ALA A 367 9.28 -16.29 -1.03
C ALA A 367 8.54 -17.62 -0.91
N ALA A 368 8.44 -18.38 -2.00
CA ALA A 368 7.82 -19.70 -1.99
C ALA A 368 8.58 -20.71 -1.10
N GLN A 369 9.91 -20.64 -1.02
CA GLN A 369 10.69 -21.48 -0.12
C GLN A 369 10.39 -21.15 1.36
N GLU A 370 10.39 -19.87 1.72
CA GLU A 370 10.12 -19.44 3.09
C GLU A 370 8.68 -19.77 3.51
N PHE A 371 7.69 -19.52 2.64
CA PHE A 371 6.29 -19.87 2.93
C PHE A 371 6.05 -21.37 3.04
N ALA A 372 6.85 -22.20 2.38
CA ALA A 372 6.75 -23.65 2.54
C ALA A 372 7.11 -24.13 3.97
N HIS A 373 7.82 -23.30 4.75
CA HIS A 373 8.12 -23.56 6.16
C HIS A 373 7.02 -23.06 7.13
N VAL A 374 5.95 -22.41 6.62
CA VAL A 374 4.88 -21.82 7.43
C VAL A 374 3.61 -22.66 7.33
N ASP A 375 3.37 -23.50 8.34
CA ASP A 375 2.27 -24.47 8.38
C ASP A 375 0.89 -23.90 8.77
N THR A 376 0.68 -22.59 8.59
CA THR A 376 -0.60 -21.93 8.86
C THR A 376 -1.49 -21.89 7.61
N LEU A 377 -2.78 -21.56 7.79
CA LEU A 377 -3.69 -21.34 6.65
C LEU A 377 -3.14 -20.22 5.75
N GLU A 378 -2.68 -19.14 6.37
CA GLU A 378 -2.12 -17.96 5.73
C GLU A 378 -0.81 -18.29 5.01
N GLY A 379 0.06 -19.11 5.60
CA GLY A 379 1.31 -19.56 4.98
C GLY A 379 1.09 -20.44 3.74
N ARG A 380 0.06 -21.29 3.74
CA ARG A 380 -0.33 -22.06 2.55
C ARG A 380 -0.90 -21.17 1.45
N PHE A 381 -1.69 -20.16 1.82
CA PHE A 381 -2.21 -19.18 0.87
C PHE A 381 -1.09 -18.32 0.27
N ALA A 382 -0.14 -17.90 1.12
CA ALA A 382 1.11 -17.22 0.76
C ALA A 382 1.90 -17.98 -0.30
N LEU A 383 2.14 -19.26 -0.02
CA LEU A 383 2.86 -20.18 -0.88
C LEU A 383 2.20 -20.27 -2.25
N GLY A 384 0.87 -20.37 -2.30
CA GLY A 384 0.10 -20.36 -3.55
C GLY A 384 0.34 -19.09 -4.36
N ASN A 385 0.28 -17.92 -3.72
CA ASN A 385 0.53 -16.63 -4.37
C ASN A 385 1.96 -16.51 -4.90
N ALA A 386 2.96 -16.87 -4.09
CA ALA A 386 4.37 -16.86 -4.49
C ALA A 386 4.64 -17.79 -5.69
N GLN A 387 4.07 -19.00 -5.68
CA GLN A 387 4.23 -19.92 -6.79
C GLN A 387 3.49 -19.50 -8.05
N ALA A 388 2.33 -18.84 -7.92
CA ALA A 388 1.61 -18.27 -9.05
C ALA A 388 2.45 -17.21 -9.76
N GLN A 389 3.06 -16.29 -9.00
CA GLN A 389 3.94 -15.25 -9.55
C GLN A 389 5.24 -15.83 -10.11
N ASN A 390 5.76 -16.91 -9.53
CA ASN A 390 6.88 -17.66 -10.09
C ASN A 390 6.49 -18.56 -11.29
N HIS A 391 5.27 -18.43 -11.82
CA HIS A 391 4.75 -19.18 -12.97
C HIS A 391 4.70 -20.72 -12.76
N ALA A 392 4.81 -21.16 -11.50
CA ALA A 392 4.67 -22.55 -11.08
C ALA A 392 3.18 -22.87 -10.83
N TYR A 393 2.36 -22.69 -11.87
CA TYR A 393 0.90 -22.69 -11.77
C TYR A 393 0.31 -23.97 -11.19
N GLU A 394 0.84 -25.14 -11.55
CA GLU A 394 0.37 -26.42 -10.98
C GLU A 394 0.57 -26.49 -9.47
N LYS A 395 1.75 -26.07 -9.00
CA LYS A 395 2.07 -26.08 -7.58
C LYS A 395 1.24 -25.02 -6.82
N ALA A 396 1.01 -23.85 -7.44
CA ALA A 396 0.14 -22.82 -6.89
C ALA A 396 -1.31 -23.31 -6.73
N ILE A 397 -1.86 -24.02 -7.73
CA ILE A 397 -3.18 -24.64 -7.64
C ILE A 397 -3.26 -25.62 -6.48
N ALA A 398 -2.24 -26.48 -6.32
CA ALA A 398 -2.18 -27.43 -5.21
C ALA A 398 -2.14 -26.74 -3.84
N ALA A 399 -1.41 -25.64 -3.70
CA ALA A 399 -1.37 -24.83 -2.49
C ALA A 399 -2.74 -24.20 -2.17
N TYR A 400 -3.44 -23.65 -3.16
CA TYR A 400 -4.80 -23.13 -2.96
C TYR A 400 -5.81 -24.24 -2.64
N ASP A 401 -5.70 -25.41 -3.26
CA ASP A 401 -6.54 -26.57 -2.94
C ASP A 401 -6.34 -27.01 -1.49
N ALA A 402 -5.11 -26.98 -0.97
CA ALA A 402 -4.83 -27.24 0.42
C ALA A 402 -5.50 -26.21 1.36
N VAL A 403 -5.49 -24.92 1.01
CA VAL A 403 -6.20 -23.87 1.75
C VAL A 403 -7.71 -24.12 1.73
N LEU A 404 -8.28 -24.40 0.57
CA LEU A 404 -9.73 -24.61 0.38
C LEU A 404 -10.23 -25.89 1.05
N LYS A 405 -9.37 -26.89 1.22
CA LYS A 405 -9.68 -28.10 2.01
C LYS A 405 -9.88 -27.79 3.49
N ILE A 406 -9.10 -26.86 4.04
CA ILE A 406 -9.17 -26.44 5.45
C ILE A 406 -10.29 -25.39 5.63
N ALA A 407 -10.35 -24.41 4.73
CA ALA A 407 -11.31 -23.32 4.75
C ALA A 407 -12.08 -23.23 3.42
N PRO A 408 -13.15 -24.05 3.22
CA PRO A 408 -13.92 -24.06 1.98
C PRO A 408 -14.59 -22.71 1.64
N GLY A 409 -14.74 -21.82 2.62
CA GLY A 409 -15.27 -20.46 2.44
C GLY A 409 -14.22 -19.41 2.06
N HIS A 410 -12.94 -19.76 1.92
CA HIS A 410 -11.86 -18.79 1.71
C HIS A 410 -11.92 -18.17 0.30
N VAL A 411 -12.58 -17.02 0.19
CA VAL A 411 -12.89 -16.34 -1.09
C VAL A 411 -11.62 -16.07 -1.91
N ALA A 412 -10.59 -15.50 -1.29
CA ALA A 412 -9.34 -15.15 -1.98
C ALA A 412 -8.62 -16.37 -2.59
N ALA A 413 -8.71 -17.54 -1.93
CA ALA A 413 -8.09 -18.76 -2.45
C ALA A 413 -8.88 -19.32 -3.64
N LYS A 414 -10.23 -19.23 -3.62
CA LYS A 414 -11.06 -19.61 -4.77
C LYS A 414 -10.77 -18.74 -5.99
N THR A 415 -10.72 -17.42 -5.78
CA THR A 415 -10.47 -16.45 -6.86
C THR A 415 -9.08 -16.64 -7.45
N ASN A 416 -8.03 -16.66 -6.62
CA ASN A 416 -6.66 -16.77 -7.11
C ASN A 416 -6.42 -18.12 -7.81
N ARG A 417 -6.99 -19.21 -7.29
CA ARG A 417 -6.96 -20.51 -7.97
C ARG A 417 -7.60 -20.45 -9.34
N ALA A 418 -8.77 -19.81 -9.48
CA ALA A 418 -9.46 -19.69 -10.78
C ALA A 418 -8.60 -18.92 -11.80
N ILE A 419 -7.95 -17.83 -11.36
CA ILE A 419 -7.03 -17.04 -12.19
C ILE A 419 -5.85 -17.91 -12.66
N VAL A 420 -5.21 -18.65 -11.75
CA VAL A 420 -4.06 -19.50 -12.08
C VAL A 420 -4.45 -20.65 -13.02
N VAL A 421 -5.63 -21.25 -12.83
CA VAL A 421 -6.15 -22.29 -13.74
C VAL A 421 -6.36 -21.71 -15.15
N ALA A 422 -6.91 -20.50 -15.26
CA ALA A 422 -7.08 -19.83 -16.55
C ALA A 422 -5.72 -19.51 -17.21
N ALA A 423 -4.75 -19.03 -16.43
CA ALA A 423 -3.39 -18.75 -16.91
C ALA A 423 -2.68 -20.01 -17.43
N LEU A 424 -2.81 -21.14 -16.71
CA LEU A 424 -2.25 -22.42 -17.13
C LEU A 424 -2.85 -22.89 -18.47
N LYS A 425 -4.18 -22.83 -18.62
CA LYS A 425 -4.86 -23.17 -19.88
C LYS A 425 -4.41 -22.29 -21.04
N ALA A 426 -4.33 -20.98 -20.84
CA ALA A 426 -3.85 -20.05 -21.86
C ALA A 426 -2.40 -20.35 -22.29
N LYS A 427 -1.54 -20.75 -21.35
CA LYS A 427 -0.16 -21.17 -21.63
C LYS A 427 -0.13 -22.45 -22.47
N GLU A 428 -0.94 -23.44 -22.14
CA GLU A 428 -1.06 -24.69 -22.92
C GLU A 428 -1.61 -24.46 -24.33
N GLU A 429 -2.62 -23.60 -24.49
CA GLU A 429 -3.16 -23.24 -25.80
C GLU A 429 -2.14 -22.52 -26.68
N LYS A 430 -1.36 -21.59 -26.11
CA LYS A 430 -0.24 -20.95 -26.82
C LYS A 430 0.80 -21.98 -27.24
N ARG A 431 1.16 -22.92 -26.36
CA ARG A 431 2.11 -24.00 -26.68
C ARG A 431 1.61 -24.87 -27.82
N LYS A 432 0.33 -25.27 -27.79
CA LYS A 432 -0.30 -26.04 -28.87
C LYS A 432 -0.31 -25.29 -30.20
N LYS A 433 -0.56 -23.98 -30.20
CA LYS A 433 -0.51 -23.15 -31.42
C LYS A 433 0.92 -23.07 -32.00
N GLN A 434 1.94 -22.90 -31.14
CA GLN A 434 3.34 -22.92 -31.57
C GLN A 434 3.75 -24.29 -32.14
N GLU A 435 3.35 -25.39 -31.48
CA GLU A 435 3.61 -26.75 -31.97
C GLU A 435 2.90 -27.04 -33.31
N GLN A 436 1.78 -26.36 -33.59
CA GLN A 436 1.05 -26.47 -34.86
C GLN A 436 1.70 -25.65 -35.99
N ASP A 437 2.26 -24.48 -35.68
CA ASP A 437 2.95 -23.61 -36.64
C ASP A 437 4.34 -24.14 -37.04
N ASP A 438 5.02 -24.86 -36.14
CA ASP A 438 6.33 -25.48 -36.40
C ASP A 438 6.24 -26.84 -37.15
N SER A 439 5.04 -27.27 -37.56
CA SER A 439 4.81 -28.60 -38.14
C SER A 439 4.90 -28.69 -39.68
N ALA A 440 5.65 -27.80 -40.33
CA ALA A 440 6.29 -28.04 -41.64
C ALA A 440 7.39 -27.00 -41.92
N PRO A 441 8.63 -27.39 -42.28
CA PRO A 441 9.55 -26.46 -42.92
C PRO A 441 8.91 -26.00 -44.24
N PRO A 442 8.88 -24.69 -44.55
CA PRO A 442 8.55 -24.25 -45.90
C PRO A 442 9.59 -24.82 -46.86
N ASP A 443 9.14 -25.57 -47.86
CA ASP A 443 9.98 -26.07 -48.96
C ASP A 443 10.24 -24.91 -49.94
N GLU A 444 10.82 -23.82 -49.44
CA GLU A 444 11.16 -22.63 -50.23
C GLU A 444 12.60 -22.77 -50.74
N LYS A 445 12.74 -22.89 -52.06
CA LYS A 445 14.03 -22.80 -52.74
C LYS A 445 14.56 -21.38 -52.59
N ALA A 446 15.87 -21.25 -52.37
CA ALA A 446 16.54 -19.96 -52.24
C ALA A 446 16.20 -19.03 -53.43
N ASP A 447 15.73 -17.81 -53.10
CA ASP A 447 15.43 -16.78 -54.09
C ASP A 447 16.70 -16.34 -54.84
N GLU A 448 16.61 -16.29 -56.17
CA GLU A 448 17.66 -15.75 -57.03
C GLU A 448 17.84 -14.24 -56.80
N MET A 449 19.05 -13.83 -56.39
CA MET A 449 19.43 -12.42 -56.36
C MET A 449 19.49 -11.86 -57.78
N ARG A 450 18.49 -11.05 -58.15
CA ARG A 450 18.59 -10.09 -59.26
C ARG A 450 18.84 -8.69 -58.72
N VAL A 451 20.04 -8.19 -58.96
CA VAL A 451 20.41 -6.78 -58.74
C VAL A 451 20.04 -6.01 -60.00
N ASP A 452 19.07 -5.10 -59.89
CA ASP A 452 18.67 -4.20 -60.99
C ASP A 452 19.65 -3.02 -61.06
N PRO A 453 20.45 -2.86 -62.14
CA PRO A 453 21.52 -1.85 -62.19
C PRO A 453 21.04 -0.41 -62.36
N THR A 454 19.73 -0.15 -62.48
CA THR A 454 19.23 1.17 -62.92
C THR A 454 18.23 1.87 -61.98
N GLN A 455 18.20 1.52 -60.69
CA GLN A 455 17.38 2.27 -59.73
C GLN A 455 17.96 3.66 -59.42
N LYS A 456 17.49 4.68 -60.16
CA LYS A 456 17.61 6.09 -59.77
C LYS A 456 16.65 6.37 -58.61
N GLY A 457 17.17 7.08 -57.60
CA GLY A 457 16.55 7.40 -56.30
C GLY A 457 15.03 7.59 -56.30
N GLY A 458 14.39 7.01 -55.28
CA GLY A 458 12.93 6.94 -55.14
C GLY A 458 12.24 8.31 -55.15
N LYS A 459 11.13 8.39 -55.89
CA LYS A 459 10.20 9.52 -55.85
C LYS A 459 9.50 9.56 -54.49
N ARG A 460 9.47 10.75 -53.89
CA ARG A 460 8.63 11.06 -52.72
C ARG A 460 7.16 11.02 -53.18
N ILE A 461 6.40 10.07 -52.66
CA ILE A 461 4.95 9.96 -52.92
C ILE A 461 4.25 10.71 -51.78
N GLU A 462 3.50 11.75 -52.13
CA GLU A 462 2.51 12.35 -51.23
C GLU A 462 1.28 11.46 -51.24
N VAL A 463 1.00 10.81 -50.10
CA VAL A 463 -0.16 9.92 -49.94
C VAL A 463 -1.35 10.73 -49.46
N LYS A 464 -2.49 10.57 -50.12
CA LYS A 464 -3.76 11.20 -49.72
C LYS A 464 -4.48 10.31 -48.69
N PRO A 465 -5.30 10.87 -47.79
CA PRO A 465 -5.91 10.15 -46.67
C PRO A 465 -6.82 8.96 -47.04
N THR A 466 -7.18 8.80 -48.31
CA THR A 466 -8.06 7.72 -48.80
C THR A 466 -7.34 6.39 -49.02
N ASP A 467 -6.01 6.35 -48.99
CA ASP A 467 -5.22 5.18 -49.40
C ASP A 467 -4.86 4.22 -48.22
N LEU A 468 -5.37 4.50 -47.01
CA LEU A 468 -5.04 3.78 -45.77
C LEU A 468 -5.74 2.41 -45.57
N THR A 469 -6.57 1.96 -46.51
CA THR A 469 -7.40 0.75 -46.35
C THR A 469 -6.84 -0.51 -47.03
N THR A 470 -5.66 -0.45 -47.66
CA THR A 470 -5.04 -1.60 -48.33
C THR A 470 -3.93 -2.26 -47.50
N ALA A 471 -3.79 -3.58 -47.63
CA ALA A 471 -2.78 -4.38 -46.91
C ALA A 471 -1.34 -3.89 -47.16
N GLY A 472 -1.04 -3.36 -48.36
CA GLY A 472 0.27 -2.77 -48.68
C GLY A 472 0.56 -1.45 -47.95
N ALA A 473 -0.46 -0.69 -47.56
CA ALA A 473 -0.31 0.52 -46.75
C ALA A 473 0.00 0.16 -45.28
N ALA A 474 -0.55 -0.95 -44.77
CA ALA A 474 -0.23 -1.46 -43.43
C ALA A 474 1.22 -1.95 -43.33
N GLU A 475 1.78 -2.53 -44.40
CA GLU A 475 3.18 -2.96 -44.45
C GLU A 475 4.16 -1.78 -44.62
N ALA A 476 3.78 -0.77 -45.41
CA ALA A 476 4.51 0.51 -45.48
C ALA A 476 4.45 1.28 -44.14
N TRP A 477 3.33 1.18 -43.42
CA TRP A 477 3.13 1.73 -42.09
C TRP A 477 3.99 1.02 -41.04
N MET A 478 4.11 -0.31 -41.09
CA MET A 478 5.00 -1.11 -40.22
C MET A 478 6.48 -0.72 -40.38
N ARG A 479 6.90 -0.32 -41.59
CA ARG A 479 8.27 0.20 -41.84
C ARG A 479 8.48 1.64 -41.35
N GLN A 480 7.41 2.39 -41.08
CA GLN A 480 7.41 3.74 -40.48
C GLN A 480 7.19 3.72 -38.96
N VAL A 481 7.17 2.56 -38.30
CA VAL A 481 7.09 2.38 -36.83
C VAL A 481 8.39 2.82 -36.11
N GLN A 482 9.01 3.90 -36.58
CA GLN A 482 9.87 4.79 -35.79
C GLN A 482 9.12 6.11 -35.53
N THR A 483 7.82 6.04 -35.23
CA THR A 483 7.08 7.22 -34.79
C THR A 483 7.42 7.52 -33.34
N THR A 484 7.56 8.81 -33.01
CA THR A 484 7.71 9.20 -31.61
C THR A 484 6.45 8.79 -30.84
N PRO A 485 6.50 8.51 -29.52
CA PRO A 485 5.30 8.15 -28.77
C PRO A 485 4.18 9.21 -28.88
N ALA A 486 4.52 10.48 -29.16
CA ALA A 486 3.57 11.56 -29.39
C ALA A 486 2.75 11.36 -30.69
N ASP A 487 3.42 10.99 -31.79
CA ASP A 487 2.76 10.74 -33.08
C ASP A 487 1.83 9.53 -33.01
N PHE A 488 2.26 8.48 -32.30
CA PHE A 488 1.44 7.31 -32.03
C PHE A 488 0.18 7.69 -31.24
N LEU A 489 0.31 8.46 -30.15
CA LEU A 489 -0.83 8.88 -29.35
C LEU A 489 -1.79 9.77 -30.13
N LYS A 490 -1.26 10.73 -30.92
CA LYS A 490 -2.08 11.61 -31.75
C LYS A 490 -2.93 10.83 -32.76
N LEU A 491 -2.31 9.86 -33.45
CA LEU A 491 -3.03 8.98 -34.38
C LEU A 491 -4.07 8.11 -33.66
N LYS A 492 -3.68 7.49 -32.54
CA LYS A 492 -4.57 6.65 -31.72
C LYS A 492 -5.80 7.43 -31.27
N PHE A 493 -5.63 8.64 -30.76
CA PHE A 493 -6.73 9.47 -30.27
C PHE A 493 -7.64 9.93 -31.41
N ALA A 494 -7.08 10.30 -32.56
CA ALA A 494 -7.88 10.65 -33.74
C ALA A 494 -8.75 9.47 -34.23
N ILE A 495 -8.22 8.25 -34.22
CA ILE A 495 -8.98 7.04 -34.57
C ILE A 495 -10.08 6.75 -33.54
N GLN A 496 -9.76 6.89 -32.24
CA GLN A 496 -10.72 6.65 -31.16
C GLN A 496 -11.86 7.67 -31.15
N ASP A 497 -11.57 8.93 -31.49
CA ASP A 497 -12.57 10.00 -31.60
C ASP A 497 -13.47 9.84 -32.83
N ALA A 498 -12.91 9.34 -33.94
CA ALA A 498 -13.67 9.04 -35.15
C ALA A 498 -14.51 7.74 -35.05
N ALA A 499 -14.21 6.87 -34.09
CA ALA A 499 -14.99 5.66 -33.85
C ALA A 499 -16.31 6.00 -33.15
N PRO A 500 -17.45 5.45 -33.58
CA PRO A 500 -18.73 5.65 -32.88
C PRO A 500 -18.60 5.16 -31.43
N PRO A 501 -19.27 5.82 -30.47
CA PRO A 501 -19.18 5.45 -29.06
C PRO A 501 -19.53 3.97 -28.91
N ALA A 502 -18.62 3.21 -28.31
CA ALA A 502 -18.89 1.83 -27.97
C ALA A 502 -20.10 1.82 -27.03
N GLY A 503 -21.25 1.37 -27.55
CA GLY A 503 -22.44 1.16 -26.73
C GLY A 503 -22.10 0.24 -25.55
N PRO A 504 -22.86 0.33 -24.45
CA PRO A 504 -22.63 -0.51 -23.28
C PRO A 504 -22.55 -1.98 -23.73
N LYS A 505 -21.43 -2.65 -23.44
CA LYS A 505 -21.31 -4.09 -23.67
C LYS A 505 -22.37 -4.78 -22.81
N PRO A 506 -23.13 -5.74 -23.36
CA PRO A 506 -24.22 -6.43 -22.67
C PRO A 506 -23.75 -7.22 -21.46
#